data_AF-A0A085M3N7-F1
#
_entry.id   AF-A0A085M3N7-F1
#
_cell.length_a   1.000
_cell.length_b   1.000
_cell.length_c   1.000
_cell.angle_alpha   90.00
_cell.angle_beta   90.00
_cell.angle_gamma   90.00
#
_symmetry.space_group_name_H-M   'P 1'
#
loop_
_entity.id
_entity.type
_entity.pdbx_description
1 polymer ?
#
loop_
_entity_poly.entity_id
_entity_poly.type
_entity_poly.pdbx_seq_one_letter_code
_entity_poly.pdbx_strand_id
1 'polypeptide(L)'
;MSDELAQRNVFDKSDEEDSDAELQLAFAKGLLKPGLNVELPAVEAPINNKSGLEAKLKELKRPLAWIEKMSVISRCSDPPVKDDDFQLELCFYEQAKRSLLTVWKKMSVLPQLNFRPADYFSEMVKTDEHMLKIREKQLNYFNAKLRSNARKGQQKKGRKAKSKIRSAKNRSKEPPAPLAN
;
A
#
# COMPACT_ATOMS: atom_id res chain seq x y z
N MET A 1 -17.20 35.85 66.72
CA MET A 1 -17.91 36.43 65.57
C MET A 1 -16.91 37.27 64.83
N SER A 2 -16.42 36.70 63.75
CA SER A 2 -15.24 37.13 63.00
C SER A 2 -15.68 38.04 61.87
N ASP A 3 -15.16 39.26 61.81
CA ASP A 3 -15.18 40.10 60.60
C ASP A 3 -13.73 40.38 60.21
N GLU A 4 -13.21 39.51 59.35
CA GLU A 4 -11.92 39.60 58.71
C GLU A 4 -12.11 40.32 57.37
N LEU A 5 -11.89 41.64 57.35
CA LEU A 5 -11.91 42.43 56.13
C LEU A 5 -10.63 42.17 55.34
N ALA A 6 -10.79 41.44 54.25
CA ALA A 6 -9.81 41.04 53.26
C ALA A 6 -8.78 42.13 52.93
N GLN A 7 -7.50 41.79 53.05
CA GLN A 7 -6.41 42.56 52.46
C GLN A 7 -6.61 42.57 50.94
N ARG A 8 -6.84 43.77 50.40
CA ARG A 8 -6.82 44.04 48.96
C ARG A 8 -5.53 43.49 48.38
N ASN A 9 -5.66 42.53 47.48
CA ASN A 9 -4.57 42.05 46.65
C ASN A 9 -4.14 43.23 45.75
N VAL A 10 -3.09 43.94 46.14
CA VAL A 10 -2.45 44.96 45.32
C VAL A 10 -1.80 44.21 44.18
N PHE A 11 -2.42 44.30 43.01
CA PHE A 11 -1.88 43.80 41.75
C PHE A 11 -0.60 44.59 41.47
N ASP A 12 0.53 44.04 41.89
CA ASP A 12 1.85 44.57 41.57
C ASP A 12 2.03 44.47 40.06
N LYS A 13 2.07 45.64 39.45
CA LYS A 13 1.99 45.86 38.02
C LYS A 13 3.21 46.69 37.66
N SER A 14 4.38 46.10 37.81
CA SER A 14 5.64 46.82 37.62
C SER A 14 6.82 45.86 37.45
N ASP A 15 6.79 45.02 36.41
CA ASP A 15 7.98 44.26 35.97
C ASP A 15 8.11 44.22 34.42
N GLU A 16 7.49 45.18 33.71
CA GLU A 16 7.59 45.27 32.24
C GLU A 16 8.31 46.54 31.73
N GLU A 17 8.65 47.51 32.58
CA GLU A 17 9.23 48.80 32.14
C GLU A 17 10.78 48.88 32.20
N ASP A 18 11.45 47.98 32.91
CA ASP A 18 12.91 48.07 33.12
C ASP A 18 13.75 47.54 31.94
N SER A 19 13.16 46.74 31.04
CA SER A 19 13.93 46.14 29.95
C SER A 19 14.47 47.16 28.94
N ASP A 20 13.72 48.23 28.65
CA ASP A 20 14.15 49.25 27.67
C ASP A 20 15.15 50.24 28.29
N ALA A 21 14.97 50.56 29.57
CA ALA A 21 15.90 51.39 30.33
C ALA A 21 17.28 50.72 30.47
N GLU A 22 17.30 49.41 30.74
CA GLU A 22 18.54 48.63 30.81
C GLU A 22 19.29 48.60 29.46
N LEU A 23 18.56 48.47 28.35
CA LEU A 23 19.14 48.49 27.00
C LEU A 23 19.74 49.86 26.66
N GLN A 24 19.07 50.95 27.02
CA GLN A 24 19.59 52.31 26.83
C GLN A 24 20.85 52.56 27.67
N LEU A 25 20.90 52.05 28.91
CA LEU A 25 22.10 52.12 29.75
C LEU A 25 23.25 51.30 29.17
N ALA A 26 22.99 50.10 28.63
CA ALA A 26 24.01 49.27 27.99
C ALA A 26 24.56 49.91 26.69
N PHE A 27 23.72 50.63 25.94
CA PHE A 27 24.12 51.44 24.78
C PHE A 27 24.98 52.64 25.21
N ALA A 28 24.53 53.39 26.21
CA ALA A 28 25.25 54.55 26.74
C ALA A 28 26.61 54.15 27.35
N LYS A 29 26.70 52.99 28.00
CA LYS A 29 27.96 52.39 28.51
C LYS A 29 28.84 51.82 27.39
N GLY A 30 28.40 51.82 26.13
CA GLY A 30 29.16 51.36 24.98
C GLY A 30 29.27 49.83 24.85
N LEU A 31 28.51 49.06 25.64
CA LEU A 31 28.43 47.60 25.50
C LEU A 31 27.64 47.21 24.24
N LEU A 32 26.64 48.00 23.88
CA LEU A 32 25.86 47.86 22.65
C LEU A 32 26.27 48.94 21.66
N LYS A 33 26.59 48.56 20.41
CA LYS A 33 26.91 49.48 19.32
C LYS A 33 25.81 49.43 18.26
N PRO A 34 25.45 50.56 17.62
CA PRO A 34 24.55 50.52 16.48
C PRO A 34 25.27 49.77 15.35
N GLY A 35 24.68 48.67 14.87
CA GLY A 35 25.29 47.74 13.92
C GLY A 35 25.93 46.49 14.54
N LEU A 36 25.79 46.26 15.85
CA LEU A 36 26.16 44.98 16.47
C LEU A 36 25.20 43.83 16.10
N ASN A 37 24.03 44.17 15.57
CA ASN A 37 23.12 43.23 14.92
C ASN A 37 23.67 42.93 13.52
N VAL A 38 24.45 41.86 13.42
CA VAL A 38 24.79 41.27 12.12
C VAL A 38 23.53 40.55 11.65
N GLU A 39 22.88 41.05 10.61
CA GLU A 39 21.90 40.25 9.86
C GLU A 39 22.65 39.04 9.32
N LEU A 40 22.49 37.90 10.01
CA LEU A 40 22.96 36.64 9.49
C LEU A 40 22.24 36.44 8.15
N PRO A 41 22.96 36.27 7.03
CA PRO A 41 22.31 36.01 5.76
C PRO A 41 21.37 34.82 5.98
N ALA A 42 20.12 34.94 5.53
CA ALA A 42 19.17 33.85 5.61
C ALA A 42 19.82 32.64 4.93
N VAL A 43 20.27 31.67 5.73
CA VAL A 43 20.86 30.45 5.21
C VAL A 43 19.74 29.73 4.50
N GLU A 44 19.74 29.78 3.17
CA GLU A 44 18.76 29.08 2.36
C GLU A 44 18.77 27.62 2.77
N ALA A 45 17.60 27.10 3.16
CA ALA A 45 17.51 25.70 3.55
C ALA A 45 17.96 24.84 2.36
N PRO A 46 18.91 23.91 2.55
CA PRO A 46 19.38 23.10 1.44
C PRO A 46 18.22 22.25 0.93
N ILE A 47 18.06 22.17 -0.40
CA ILE A 47 17.00 21.41 -1.09
C ILE A 47 16.96 19.94 -0.59
N ASN A 48 18.11 19.38 -0.17
CA ASN A 48 18.21 18.06 0.44
C ASN A 48 19.03 18.09 1.75
N ASN A 49 18.36 18.40 2.86
CA ASN A 49 18.97 18.37 4.19
C ASN A 49 19.04 16.95 4.77
N LYS A 50 20.10 16.21 4.46
CA LYS A 50 20.29 14.82 4.93
C LYS A 50 20.40 14.72 6.46
N SER A 51 21.11 15.62 7.12
CA SER A 51 21.30 15.57 8.58
C SER A 51 19.99 15.84 9.34
N GLY A 52 19.17 16.76 8.82
CA GLY A 52 17.82 17.00 9.35
C GLY A 52 16.90 15.78 9.21
N LEU A 53 16.95 15.08 8.07
CA LEU A 53 16.16 13.86 7.85
C LEU A 53 16.58 12.73 8.81
N GLU A 54 17.88 12.55 9.03
CA GLU A 54 18.39 11.56 9.98
C GLU A 54 18.02 11.87 11.43
N ALA A 55 18.09 13.15 11.82
CA ALA A 55 17.67 13.60 13.15
C ALA A 55 16.18 13.32 13.38
N LYS A 56 15.32 13.65 12.40
CA LYS A 56 13.88 13.35 12.46
C LYS A 56 13.57 11.86 12.41
N LEU A 57 14.31 11.08 11.64
CA LEU A 57 14.17 9.62 11.63
C LEU A 57 14.48 9.03 13.01
N LYS A 58 15.51 9.54 13.71
CA LYS A 58 15.84 9.12 15.06
C LYS A 58 14.75 9.49 16.07
N GLU A 59 14.17 10.68 15.94
CA GLU A 59 13.05 11.14 16.77
C GLU A 59 11.79 10.26 16.60
N LEU A 60 11.46 9.89 15.36
CA LEU A 60 10.28 9.09 15.04
C LEU A 60 10.46 7.59 15.30
N LYS A 61 11.69 7.07 15.25
CA LYS A 61 11.96 5.64 15.36
C LYS A 61 11.78 5.15 16.80
N ARG A 62 10.73 4.35 17.01
CA ARG A 62 10.46 3.70 18.31
C ARG A 62 11.01 2.27 18.36
N PRO A 63 11.76 1.88 19.41
CA PRO A 63 12.23 0.52 19.61
C PRO A 63 11.12 -0.40 20.16
N LEU A 64 10.09 -0.63 19.34
CA LEU A 64 8.98 -1.55 19.68
C LEU A 64 9.29 -2.99 19.26
N ALA A 65 8.65 -3.95 19.92
CA ALA A 65 8.72 -5.36 19.54
C ALA A 65 8.11 -5.57 18.16
N TRP A 66 8.50 -6.64 17.46
CA TRP A 66 8.01 -6.87 16.09
C TRP A 66 6.48 -7.05 16.04
N ILE A 67 5.89 -7.70 17.04
CA ILE A 67 4.44 -7.92 17.13
C ILE A 67 3.63 -6.62 17.18
N GLU A 68 4.20 -5.54 17.71
CA GLU A 68 3.54 -4.23 17.77
C GLU A 68 3.69 -3.46 16.46
N LYS A 69 4.76 -3.75 15.71
CA LYS A 69 5.03 -3.12 14.40
C LYS A 69 4.32 -3.84 13.26
N MET A 70 4.20 -5.17 13.34
CA MET A 70 3.72 -6.08 12.28
C MET A 70 4.26 -5.80 10.89
N SER A 71 5.45 -5.20 10.80
CA SER A 71 6.06 -4.77 9.54
C SER A 71 7.14 -5.76 9.11
N VAL A 72 7.19 -6.02 7.81
CA VAL A 72 8.24 -6.83 7.17
C VAL A 72 8.71 -6.11 5.93
N ILE A 73 10.03 -6.04 5.77
CA ILE A 73 10.66 -5.45 4.61
C ILE A 73 11.02 -6.58 3.66
N SER A 74 10.37 -6.62 2.50
CA SER A 74 10.71 -7.52 1.39
C SER A 74 11.05 -6.68 0.17
N ARG A 75 12.16 -6.99 -0.48
CA ARG A 75 12.56 -6.34 -1.73
C ARG A 75 11.80 -6.99 -2.91
N CYS A 76 11.19 -6.19 -3.78
CA CYS A 76 10.81 -6.64 -5.12
C CYS A 76 12.06 -6.57 -6.01
N SER A 77 12.18 -7.46 -6.98
CA SER A 77 13.08 -7.21 -8.11
C SER A 77 12.45 -6.12 -8.95
N ASP A 78 13.22 -5.20 -9.51
CA ASP A 78 12.66 -4.24 -10.46
C ASP A 78 12.05 -5.02 -11.65
N PRO A 79 10.84 -4.66 -12.10
CA PRO A 79 10.24 -5.32 -13.26
C PRO A 79 11.13 -5.05 -14.49
N PRO A 80 11.35 -6.06 -15.36
CA PRO A 80 12.23 -5.92 -16.51
C PRO A 80 11.68 -4.95 -17.57
N VAL A 81 10.36 -4.73 -17.59
CA VAL A 81 9.68 -3.79 -18.50
C VAL A 81 8.69 -2.96 -17.67
N LYS A 82 8.78 -1.63 -17.76
CA LYS A 82 7.96 -0.70 -16.95
C LYS A 82 6.50 -0.60 -17.40
N ASP A 83 6.20 -0.95 -18.66
CA ASP A 83 4.88 -0.76 -19.27
C ASP A 83 4.02 -2.04 -19.32
N ASP A 84 4.51 -3.17 -18.79
CA ASP A 84 3.73 -4.42 -18.70
C ASP A 84 3.10 -4.56 -17.31
N ASP A 85 1.84 -4.15 -17.21
CA ASP A 85 1.06 -4.21 -15.97
C ASP A 85 0.97 -5.64 -15.39
N PHE A 86 0.91 -6.68 -16.23
CA PHE A 86 0.81 -8.06 -15.74
C PHE A 86 2.09 -8.50 -15.03
N GLN A 87 3.25 -8.11 -15.56
CA GLN A 87 4.54 -8.43 -14.92
C GLN A 87 4.72 -7.63 -13.64
N LEU A 88 4.27 -6.37 -13.63
CA LEU A 88 4.28 -5.53 -12.44
C LEU A 88 3.39 -6.11 -11.32
N GLU A 89 2.15 -6.48 -11.65
CA GLU A 89 1.23 -7.15 -10.73
C GLU A 89 1.83 -8.45 -10.18
N LEU A 90 2.50 -9.23 -11.03
CA LEU A 90 3.16 -10.46 -10.61
C LEU A 90 4.30 -10.17 -9.62
N CYS A 91 5.12 -9.14 -9.82
CA CYS A 91 6.16 -8.77 -8.84
C CYS A 91 5.55 -8.44 -7.48
N PHE A 92 4.51 -7.60 -7.45
CA PHE A 92 3.83 -7.23 -6.21
C PHE A 92 3.22 -8.44 -5.50
N TYR A 93 2.60 -9.35 -6.27
CA TYR A 93 2.07 -10.59 -5.73
C TYR A 93 3.17 -11.45 -5.09
N GLU A 94 4.29 -11.65 -5.78
CA GLU A 94 5.38 -12.45 -5.23
C GLU A 94 6.06 -11.79 -4.02
N GLN A 95 6.21 -10.46 -4.03
CA GLN A 95 6.72 -9.70 -2.89
C GLN A 95 5.82 -9.87 -1.67
N ALA A 96 4.49 -9.75 -1.84
CA ALA A 96 3.53 -9.98 -0.77
C ALA A 96 3.61 -11.42 -0.25
N LYS A 97 3.72 -12.41 -1.13
CA LYS A 97 3.88 -13.82 -0.76
C LYS A 97 5.15 -14.08 0.06
N ARG A 98 6.30 -13.51 -0.34
CA ARG A 98 7.57 -13.62 0.39
C ARG A 98 7.49 -12.97 1.77
N SER A 99 6.87 -11.79 1.86
CA SER A 99 6.60 -11.10 3.12
C SER A 99 5.74 -11.97 4.04
N LEU A 100 4.64 -12.53 3.51
CA LEU A 100 3.74 -13.38 4.28
C LEU A 100 4.45 -14.62 4.84
N LEU A 101 5.28 -15.30 4.05
CA LEU A 101 6.08 -16.44 4.54
C LEU A 101 7.04 -16.05 5.67
N THR A 102 7.58 -14.84 5.62
CA THR A 102 8.45 -14.30 6.67
C THR A 102 7.66 -14.00 7.95
N VAL A 103 6.49 -13.34 7.81
CA VAL A 103 5.55 -13.11 8.92
C VAL A 103 5.15 -14.44 9.54
N TRP A 104 4.76 -15.41 8.72
CA TRP A 104 4.32 -16.74 9.15
C TRP A 104 5.36 -17.45 10.03
N LYS A 105 6.63 -17.42 9.61
CA LYS A 105 7.73 -17.97 10.41
C LYS A 105 7.85 -17.28 11.77
N LYS A 106 7.71 -15.95 11.83
CA LYS A 106 7.74 -15.18 13.08
C LYS A 106 6.50 -15.41 13.95
N MET A 107 5.34 -15.62 13.34
CA MET A 107 4.05 -15.82 14.02
C MET A 107 3.84 -17.24 14.54
N SER A 108 4.68 -18.20 14.15
CA SER A 108 4.70 -19.57 14.68
C SER A 108 4.82 -19.65 16.21
N VAL A 109 5.35 -18.59 16.85
CA VAL A 109 5.44 -18.44 18.31
C VAL A 109 4.06 -18.22 18.96
N LEU A 110 3.05 -17.74 18.22
CA LEU A 110 1.71 -17.41 18.71
C LEU A 110 0.62 -18.02 17.79
N PRO A 111 0.42 -19.35 17.84
CA PRO A 111 -0.43 -20.06 16.90
C PRO A 111 -1.91 -19.62 16.90
N GLN A 112 -2.41 -19.12 18.03
CA GLN A 112 -3.79 -18.68 18.21
C GLN A 112 -4.18 -17.43 17.39
N LEU A 113 -3.19 -16.65 16.92
CA LEU A 113 -3.43 -15.45 16.11
C LEU A 113 -3.39 -15.71 14.60
N ASN A 114 -3.09 -16.94 14.16
CA ASN A 114 -2.77 -17.23 12.77
C ASN A 114 -3.95 -17.21 11.81
N PHE A 115 -5.15 -17.56 12.27
CA PHE A 115 -6.33 -17.64 11.42
C PHE A 115 -7.56 -17.09 12.11
N ARG A 116 -8.43 -16.47 11.30
CA ARG A 116 -9.80 -16.18 11.69
C ARG A 116 -10.57 -17.50 11.83
N PRO A 117 -11.14 -17.81 13.01
CA PRO A 117 -12.01 -18.96 13.18
C PRO A 117 -13.27 -18.84 12.30
N ALA A 118 -13.80 -19.96 11.81
CA ALA A 118 -15.01 -19.98 10.97
C ALA A 118 -16.25 -19.46 11.72
N ASP A 119 -16.30 -19.68 13.03
CA ASP A 119 -17.40 -19.29 13.92
C ASP A 119 -17.23 -17.89 14.52
N TYR A 120 -16.25 -17.11 14.05
CA TYR A 120 -16.04 -15.73 14.49
C TYR A 120 -16.68 -14.74 13.51
N PHE A 121 -17.90 -14.33 13.83
CA PHE A 121 -18.68 -13.36 13.06
C PHE A 121 -18.42 -11.94 13.56
N SER A 122 -17.57 -11.22 12.84
CA SER A 122 -17.33 -9.79 13.02
C SER A 122 -17.61 -9.06 11.70
N GLU A 123 -17.76 -7.74 11.77
CA GLU A 123 -17.86 -6.92 10.57
C GLU A 123 -16.63 -7.13 9.67
N MET A 124 -16.88 -7.27 8.37
CA MET A 124 -15.86 -7.46 7.33
C MET A 124 -15.77 -6.18 6.50
N VAL A 125 -14.62 -5.98 5.84
CA VAL A 125 -14.38 -4.81 4.96
C VAL A 125 -15.42 -4.68 3.84
N LYS A 126 -16.03 -5.80 3.41
CA LYS A 126 -17.08 -5.84 2.39
C LYS A 126 -18.31 -6.53 2.95
N THR A 127 -19.49 -6.01 2.61
CA THR A 127 -20.77 -6.61 2.99
C THR A 127 -21.02 -7.93 2.26
N ASP A 128 -21.79 -8.82 2.89
CA ASP A 128 -22.14 -10.11 2.29
C ASP A 128 -22.95 -9.94 1.01
N GLU A 129 -23.88 -8.98 0.96
CA GLU A 129 -24.63 -8.64 -0.26
C GLU A 129 -23.71 -8.28 -1.43
N HIS A 130 -22.63 -7.52 -1.16
CA HIS A 130 -21.66 -7.16 -2.18
C HIS A 130 -20.87 -8.39 -2.66
N MET A 131 -20.46 -9.27 -1.75
CA MET A 131 -19.73 -10.51 -2.09
C MET A 131 -20.60 -11.53 -2.83
N LEU A 132 -21.91 -11.59 -2.55
CA LEU A 132 -22.87 -12.40 -3.31
C LEU A 132 -22.95 -11.94 -4.77
N LYS A 133 -23.02 -10.63 -5.01
CA LYS A 133 -22.99 -10.06 -6.38
C LYS A 133 -21.70 -10.40 -7.12
N ILE A 134 -20.54 -10.35 -6.45
CA ILE A 134 -19.26 -10.75 -7.05
C ILE A 134 -19.27 -12.24 -7.40
N ARG A 135 -19.74 -13.10 -6.48
CA ARG A 135 -19.83 -14.54 -6.69
C ARG A 135 -20.72 -14.88 -7.89
N GLU A 136 -21.88 -14.23 -8.00
CA GLU A 136 -22.79 -14.40 -9.13
C GLU A 136 -22.11 -14.05 -10.46
N LYS A 137 -21.41 -12.91 -10.53
CA LYS A 137 -20.66 -12.50 -11.73
C LYS A 137 -19.57 -13.52 -12.12
N GLN A 138 -18.83 -14.04 -11.14
CA GLN A 138 -17.81 -15.06 -11.37
C GLN A 138 -18.42 -16.36 -11.90
N LEU A 139 -19.54 -16.81 -11.30
CA LEU A 139 -20.23 -18.02 -11.73
C LEU A 139 -20.80 -17.88 -13.15
N ASN A 140 -21.39 -16.72 -13.46
CA ASN A 140 -21.90 -16.42 -14.80
C ASN A 140 -20.77 -16.43 -15.84
N TYR A 141 -19.63 -15.81 -15.55
CA TYR A 141 -18.46 -15.85 -16.42
C TYR A 141 -17.96 -17.28 -16.65
N PHE A 142 -17.82 -18.07 -15.58
CA PHE A 142 -17.36 -19.46 -15.66
C PHE A 142 -18.32 -20.32 -16.49
N ASN A 143 -19.62 -20.23 -16.24
CA ASN A 143 -20.65 -20.95 -16.97
C ASN A 143 -20.68 -20.56 -18.46
N ALA A 144 -20.54 -19.26 -18.78
CA ALA A 144 -20.46 -18.80 -20.17
C ALA A 144 -19.23 -19.37 -20.88
N LYS A 145 -18.07 -19.38 -20.22
CA LYS A 145 -16.82 -19.94 -20.76
C LYS A 145 -16.95 -21.44 -21.02
N LEU A 146 -17.50 -22.20 -20.08
CA LEU A 146 -17.78 -23.64 -20.24
C LEU A 146 -18.71 -23.91 -21.44
N ARG A 147 -19.83 -23.19 -21.54
CA ARG A 147 -20.78 -23.32 -22.67
C ARG A 147 -20.11 -23.00 -24.00
N SER A 148 -19.28 -21.96 -24.06
CA SER A 148 -18.55 -21.60 -25.28
C SER A 148 -17.56 -22.69 -25.70
N ASN A 149 -16.84 -23.29 -24.75
CA ASN A 149 -15.89 -24.36 -25.00
C ASN A 149 -16.60 -25.65 -25.46
N ALA A 150 -17.74 -25.99 -24.85
CA ALA A 150 -18.57 -27.11 -25.25
C ALA A 150 -19.10 -26.95 -26.69
N ARG A 151 -19.60 -25.75 -27.04
CA ARG A 151 -20.05 -25.43 -28.42
C ARG A 151 -18.90 -25.56 -29.43
N LYS A 152 -17.71 -25.02 -29.13
CA LYS A 152 -16.51 -25.18 -29.97
C LYS A 152 -16.14 -26.66 -30.16
N GLY A 153 -16.25 -27.47 -29.11
CA GLY A 153 -16.04 -28.91 -29.16
C GLY A 153 -17.02 -29.64 -30.09
N GLN A 154 -18.32 -29.35 -29.96
CA GLN A 154 -19.35 -29.93 -30.82
C GLN A 154 -19.18 -29.51 -32.30
N GLN A 155 -18.90 -28.24 -32.56
CA GLN A 155 -18.63 -27.75 -33.92
C GLN A 155 -17.41 -28.43 -34.56
N LYS A 156 -16.31 -28.62 -33.80
CA LYS A 156 -15.13 -29.36 -34.29
C LYS A 156 -15.48 -30.80 -34.66
N LYS A 157 -16.26 -31.49 -33.81
CA LYS A 157 -16.74 -32.86 -34.09
C LYS A 157 -17.62 -32.90 -35.34
N GLY A 158 -18.57 -31.96 -35.47
CA GLY A 158 -19.42 -31.83 -36.65
C GLY A 158 -18.65 -31.56 -37.94
N ARG A 159 -17.63 -30.67 -37.91
CA ARG A 159 -16.75 -30.40 -39.06
C ARG A 159 -15.96 -31.65 -39.48
N LYS A 160 -15.42 -32.41 -38.52
CA LYS A 160 -14.73 -33.68 -38.80
C LYS A 160 -15.67 -34.72 -39.42
N ALA A 161 -16.88 -34.85 -38.90
CA ALA A 161 -17.90 -35.75 -39.46
C ALA A 161 -18.26 -35.36 -40.91
N LYS A 162 -18.55 -34.08 -41.16
CA LYS A 162 -18.84 -33.57 -42.51
C LYS A 162 -17.66 -33.78 -43.47
N SER A 163 -16.42 -33.58 -43.02
CA SER A 163 -15.22 -33.83 -43.81
C SER A 163 -15.07 -35.31 -44.19
N LYS A 164 -15.30 -36.24 -43.26
CA LYS A 164 -15.29 -37.69 -43.52
C LYS A 164 -16.38 -38.11 -44.51
N ILE A 165 -17.60 -37.57 -44.37
CA ILE A 165 -18.70 -37.84 -45.30
C ILE A 165 -18.35 -37.34 -46.69
N ARG A 166 -17.78 -36.13 -46.80
CA ARG A 166 -17.35 -35.55 -48.08
C ARG A 166 -16.24 -36.36 -48.75
N SER A 167 -15.22 -36.81 -47.99
CA SER A 167 -14.13 -37.62 -48.55
C SER A 167 -14.63 -39.00 -49.02
N ALA A 168 -15.53 -39.64 -48.28
CA ALA A 168 -16.15 -40.89 -48.71
C ALA A 168 -16.96 -40.72 -50.00
N LYS A 169 -17.76 -39.64 -50.10
CA LYS A 169 -18.55 -39.32 -51.30
C LYS A 169 -17.68 -39.01 -52.53
N ASN A 170 -16.49 -38.45 -52.33
CA ASN A 170 -15.56 -38.20 -53.43
C ASN A 170 -14.90 -39.50 -53.92
N ARG A 171 -14.49 -40.40 -53.00
CA ARG A 171 -13.95 -41.72 -53.37
C ARG A 171 -14.93 -42.57 -54.17
N SER A 172 -16.22 -42.53 -53.83
CA SER A 172 -17.24 -43.27 -54.59
C SER A 172 -17.53 -42.71 -55.99
N LYS A 173 -17.00 -41.53 -56.32
CA LYS A 173 -17.15 -40.88 -57.63
C LYS A 173 -15.91 -41.02 -58.52
N GLU A 174 -14.80 -41.50 -58.00
CA GLU A 174 -13.61 -41.79 -58.81
C GLU A 174 -13.84 -43.09 -59.60
N PRO A 175 -13.54 -43.12 -60.91
CA PRO A 175 -13.71 -44.32 -61.73
C PRO A 175 -12.76 -45.43 -61.24
N PRO A 176 -13.16 -46.72 -61.33
CA PRO A 176 -12.31 -47.84 -60.91
C PRO A 176 -10.98 -47.79 -61.68
N ALA A 177 -9.87 -48.01 -60.97
CA ALA A 177 -8.53 -47.98 -61.54
C ALA A 177 -8.44 -48.92 -62.76
N PRO A 178 -7.79 -48.51 -63.86
CA PRO A 178 -7.67 -49.36 -65.04
C PRO A 178 -6.92 -50.63 -64.65
N LEU A 179 -7.51 -51.79 -64.95
CA LEU A 179 -6.89 -53.08 -64.75
C LEU A 179 -5.59 -53.11 -65.57
N ALA A 180 -4.47 -53.30 -64.89
CA ALA A 180 -3.17 -53.49 -65.53
C ALA A 180 -3.20 -54.83 -66.30
N ASN A 181 -3.06 -54.75 -67.63
CA ASN A 181 -2.82 -55.89 -68.51
C ASN A 181 -1.34 -56.29 -68.48
#